data_AF-A0AA38FD48-F1
#
_entry.id   AF-A0AA38FD48-F1
#
_cell.length_a   1.000
_cell.length_b   1.000
_cell.length_c   1.000
_cell.angle_alpha   90.00
_cell.angle_beta   90.00
_cell.angle_gamma   90.00
#
_symmetry.space_group_name_H-M   'P 1'
#
loop_
_entity.id
_entity.type
_entity.pdbx_description
1 polymer ?
#
loop_
_entity_poly.entity_id
_entity_poly.type
_entity_poly.pdbx_seq_one_letter_code
_entity_poly.pdbx_strand_id
1 'polypeptide(L)'
;MAALPVQSHSHSAFMLSDHHQLFYPKSLLRICIEHKNKRVSKGFIVGRGALVAENNNVSVKHCFEKREDGYLYCEGVKVEDVIHSAERTPFYLYSKRQLSANFEAYTNAVKGLDAVICYAIQANNNLKILQHLRALGCGAAAVSGNELKLATHAAFDTT
;
A
#
# COMPACT_ATOMS: atom_id res chain seq x y z
N MET A 1 0.18 27.86 18.38
CA MET A 1 -1.23 27.49 18.57
C MET A 1 -2.03 28.08 17.42
N ALA A 2 -2.28 27.29 16.38
CA ALA A 2 -3.29 27.53 15.34
C ALA A 2 -3.37 26.25 14.51
N ALA A 3 -4.26 25.35 14.91
CA ALA A 3 -4.69 24.24 14.07
C ALA A 3 -5.69 24.80 13.06
N LEU A 4 -5.39 24.70 11.76
CA LEU A 4 -6.35 25.01 10.71
C LEU A 4 -7.11 23.73 10.32
N PRO A 5 -8.41 23.84 10.01
CA PRO A 5 -9.33 22.71 10.00
C PRO A 5 -9.13 21.85 8.74
N VAL A 6 -8.99 20.54 8.93
CA VAL A 6 -9.19 19.57 7.85
C VAL A 6 -10.69 19.49 7.61
N GLN A 7 -11.18 20.21 6.59
CA GLN A 7 -12.58 20.12 6.16
C GLN A 7 -12.88 18.71 5.68
N SER A 8 -13.80 18.03 6.37
CA SER A 8 -14.38 16.77 5.94
C SER A 8 -15.47 17.05 4.90
N HIS A 9 -15.17 16.81 3.63
CA HIS A 9 -16.20 16.53 2.63
C HIS A 9 -16.15 15.04 2.26
N SER A 10 -17.34 14.42 2.35
CA SER A 10 -17.60 13.02 2.08
C SER A 10 -17.21 12.64 0.64
N HIS A 11 -16.56 11.47 0.49
CA HIS A 11 -16.16 10.80 -0.76
C HIS A 11 -14.95 11.42 -1.49
N SER A 12 -13.75 11.11 -1.02
CA SER A 12 -12.53 11.26 -1.82
C SER A 12 -11.65 10.01 -1.69
N ALA A 13 -11.58 9.25 -2.77
CA ALA A 13 -10.86 7.97 -2.88
C ALA A 13 -9.35 8.13 -3.10
N PHE A 14 -8.80 9.32 -2.88
CA PHE A 14 -7.45 9.69 -3.27
C PHE A 14 -6.61 10.10 -2.06
N MET A 15 -5.36 9.64 -2.06
CA MET A 15 -4.36 10.10 -1.10
C MET A 15 -3.32 10.91 -1.86
N LEU A 16 -3.25 12.21 -1.55
CA LEU A 16 -2.21 13.12 -2.00
C LEU A 16 -1.07 13.12 -0.96
N SER A 17 0.17 13.24 -1.42
CA SER A 17 1.36 13.23 -0.56
C SER A 17 2.39 14.23 -1.08
N ASP A 18 2.73 15.23 -0.25
CA ASP A 18 3.65 16.33 -0.56
C ASP A 18 5.11 16.08 -0.16
N HIS A 19 5.43 14.91 0.41
CA HIS A 19 6.78 14.64 0.92
C HIS A 19 7.74 14.12 -0.16
N HIS A 20 8.94 14.73 -0.23
CA HIS A 20 10.13 14.19 -0.88
C HIS A 20 10.47 12.81 -0.29
N GLN A 21 9.94 11.73 -0.89
CA GLN A 21 10.36 10.37 -0.58
C GLN A 21 11.67 10.05 -1.32
N LEU A 22 12.68 9.65 -0.55
CA LEU A 22 13.92 9.09 -1.04
C LEU A 22 13.63 7.91 -1.98
N PHE A 23 14.29 7.94 -3.12
CA PHE A 23 14.14 7.02 -4.23
C PHE A 23 14.62 5.61 -3.82
N TYR A 24 13.68 4.72 -3.46
CA TYR A 24 13.92 3.28 -3.46
C TYR A 24 13.39 2.70 -4.78
N PRO A 25 14.16 1.88 -5.51
CA PRO A 25 13.72 1.32 -6.79
C PRO A 25 12.43 0.50 -6.59
N LYS A 26 11.36 1.02 -7.21
CA LYS A 26 10.00 0.47 -7.20
C LYS A 26 9.92 -0.80 -8.05
N SER A 27 9.99 -1.96 -7.41
CA SER A 27 9.45 -3.21 -7.97
C SER A 27 9.61 -4.39 -7.00
N LEU A 28 8.96 -4.34 -5.84
CA LEU A 28 8.45 -5.57 -5.24
C LEU A 28 7.56 -5.17 -4.07
N LEU A 29 6.26 -5.47 -4.19
CA LEU A 29 5.46 -5.71 -3.00
C LEU A 29 6.08 -6.94 -2.31
N ARG A 30 7.03 -6.72 -1.40
CA ARG A 30 7.66 -7.83 -0.67
C ARG A 30 6.75 -8.19 0.48
N ILE A 31 5.73 -8.98 0.16
CA ILE A 31 4.89 -9.61 1.17
C ILE A 31 5.70 -10.74 1.79
N CYS A 32 6.01 -10.58 3.07
CA CYS A 32 6.42 -11.69 3.90
C CYS A 32 5.16 -12.47 4.29
N ILE A 33 5.16 -13.78 4.04
CA ILE A 33 4.14 -14.72 4.52
C ILE A 33 4.73 -15.38 5.77
N GLU A 34 4.18 -15.07 6.94
CA GLU A 34 4.60 -15.67 8.22
C GLU A 34 3.56 -16.66 8.74
N HIS A 35 4.04 -17.78 9.28
CA HIS A 35 3.21 -18.81 9.91
C HIS A 35 2.92 -18.43 11.36
N LYS A 36 1.66 -18.44 11.81
CA LYS A 36 1.27 -17.92 13.14
C LYS A 36 1.87 -18.69 14.33
N ASN A 37 2.47 -19.85 14.10
CA ASN A 37 2.93 -20.76 15.15
C ASN A 37 4.45 -20.77 15.43
N LYS A 38 5.23 -19.80 14.92
CA LYS A 38 6.63 -19.63 15.33
C LYS A 38 6.80 -18.42 16.23
N ARG A 39 7.01 -18.68 17.53
CA ARG A 39 7.63 -17.71 18.46
C ARG A 39 8.89 -17.14 17.81
N VAL A 40 8.96 -15.83 17.69
CA VAL A 40 10.13 -15.10 17.20
C VAL A 40 11.25 -15.23 18.24
N SER A 41 12.08 -16.26 18.11
CA SER A 41 13.46 -16.24 18.60
C SER A 41 14.33 -15.70 17.47
N LYS A 42 14.97 -14.54 17.69
CA LYS A 42 16.02 -13.92 16.85
C LYS A 42 16.56 -14.84 15.74
N GLY A 43 16.15 -14.61 14.50
CA GLY A 43 16.65 -15.39 13.38
C GLY A 43 15.88 -15.09 12.10
N PHE A 44 16.58 -14.46 11.15
CA PHE A 44 16.20 -14.36 9.75
C PHE A 44 15.90 -15.76 9.19
N ILE A 45 14.63 -16.10 8.94
CA ILE A 45 14.25 -17.36 8.27
C ILE A 45 14.06 -17.09 6.78
N VAL A 46 15.06 -17.48 5.98
CA VAL A 46 14.90 -17.69 4.54
C VAL A 46 14.28 -19.07 4.34
N GLY A 47 12.95 -19.12 4.23
CA GLY A 47 12.22 -20.33 3.85
C GLY A 47 12.21 -20.50 2.34
N ARG A 48 12.94 -21.48 1.82
CA ARG A 48 12.79 -22.00 0.44
C ARG A 48 11.39 -22.60 0.30
N GLY A 49 10.56 -21.98 -0.53
CA GLY A 49 9.29 -22.53 -1.00
C GLY A 49 8.89 -21.78 -2.25
N ALA A 50 9.34 -22.25 -3.42
CA ALA A 50 8.86 -21.75 -4.70
C ALA A 50 7.42 -22.22 -4.86
N LEU A 51 6.45 -21.32 -4.67
CA LEU A 51 5.08 -21.57 -5.07
C LEU A 51 4.98 -21.34 -6.58
N VAL A 52 4.66 -22.39 -7.31
CA VAL A 52 4.32 -22.34 -8.73
C VAL A 52 2.95 -21.69 -8.83
N ALA A 53 2.90 -20.46 -9.34
CA ALA A 53 1.64 -19.81 -9.70
C ALA A 53 1.14 -20.45 -11.02
N GLU A 54 -0.06 -21.03 -10.98
CA GLU A 54 -0.75 -21.44 -12.21
C GLU A 54 -1.07 -20.19 -13.05
N ASN A 55 -0.61 -20.20 -14.31
CA ASN A 55 -0.78 -19.13 -15.28
C ASN A 55 -2.24 -19.06 -15.76
N ASN A 56 -3.12 -18.52 -14.91
CA ASN A 56 -4.33 -17.89 -15.42
C ASN A 56 -3.93 -16.53 -15.99
N ASN A 57 -4.17 -16.31 -17.28
CA ASN A 57 -3.88 -15.07 -17.98
C ASN A 57 -4.82 -13.95 -17.47
N VAL A 58 -4.60 -13.50 -16.24
CA VAL A 58 -5.28 -12.37 -15.63
C VAL A 58 -4.62 -11.13 -16.20
N SER A 59 -5.28 -10.48 -17.15
CA SER A 59 -4.89 -9.15 -17.59
C SER A 59 -4.96 -8.21 -16.39
N VAL A 60 -3.80 -7.87 -15.82
CA VAL A 60 -3.71 -6.93 -14.71
C VAL A 60 -4.03 -5.54 -15.26
N LYS A 61 -5.29 -5.13 -15.14
CA LYS A 61 -5.72 -3.79 -15.55
C LYS A 61 -5.11 -2.76 -14.61
N HIS A 62 -4.31 -1.86 -15.14
CA HIS A 62 -3.71 -0.77 -14.37
C HIS A 62 -4.80 0.23 -13.93
N CYS A 63 -4.70 0.77 -12.71
CA CYS A 63 -5.69 1.72 -12.17
C CYS A 63 -5.71 3.10 -12.83
N PHE A 64 -4.66 3.41 -13.59
CA PHE A 64 -4.61 4.55 -14.48
C PHE A 64 -4.87 4.10 -15.91
N GLU A 65 -5.89 4.67 -16.54
CA GLU A 65 -6.32 4.33 -17.88
C GLU A 65 -6.50 5.59 -18.73
N LYS A 66 -6.02 5.54 -19.98
CA LYS A 66 -6.33 6.55 -20.99
C LYS A 66 -7.65 6.17 -21.66
N ARG A 67 -8.58 7.11 -21.80
CA ARG A 67 -9.89 6.89 -22.43
C ARG A 67 -9.94 7.46 -23.85
N GLU A 68 -11.05 7.22 -24.55
CA GLU A 68 -11.28 7.66 -25.93
C GLU A 68 -11.26 9.19 -26.09
N ASP A 69 -11.62 9.92 -25.04
CA ASP A 69 -11.52 11.38 -24.95
C ASP A 69 -10.07 11.90 -24.91
N GLY A 70 -9.08 11.00 -24.86
CA GLY A 70 -7.66 11.33 -24.85
C GLY A 70 -7.08 11.64 -23.46
N TYR A 71 -7.90 11.65 -22.41
CA TYR A 71 -7.47 12.01 -21.05
C TYR A 71 -7.11 10.79 -20.20
N LEU A 72 -6.27 11.01 -19.18
CA LEU A 72 -5.88 10.00 -18.20
C LEU A 72 -6.84 10.04 -17.02
N TYR A 73 -7.30 8.86 -16.58
CA TYR A 73 -8.21 8.70 -15.46
C TYR A 73 -7.61 7.79 -14.39
N CYS A 74 -7.86 8.11 -13.12
CA CYS A 74 -7.59 7.26 -11.97
C CYS A 74 -8.90 7.07 -11.18
N GLU A 75 -9.35 5.83 -11.03
CA GLU A 75 -10.64 5.52 -10.37
C GLU A 75 -11.84 6.30 -10.93
N GLY A 76 -11.83 6.59 -12.23
CA GLY A 76 -12.89 7.35 -12.89
C GLY A 76 -12.79 8.87 -12.74
N VAL A 77 -11.79 9.38 -12.02
CA VAL A 77 -11.50 10.82 -11.92
C VAL A 77 -10.43 11.20 -12.94
N LYS A 78 -10.69 12.26 -13.70
CA LYS A 78 -9.76 12.80 -14.69
C LYS A 78 -8.55 13.39 -13.96
N VAL A 79 -7.35 12.93 -14.29
CA VAL A 79 -6.11 13.34 -13.60
C VAL A 79 -5.84 14.83 -13.78
N GLU A 80 -6.24 15.41 -14.91
CA GLU A 80 -6.17 16.84 -15.16
C GLU A 80 -7.00 17.65 -14.16
N ASP A 81 -8.20 17.20 -13.78
CA ASP A 81 -9.04 17.91 -12.80
C ASP A 81 -8.36 17.88 -11.41
N VAL A 82 -7.71 16.77 -11.07
CA VAL A 82 -6.91 16.66 -9.83
C VAL A 82 -5.77 17.65 -9.85
N ILE A 83 -5.05 17.78 -10.97
CA ILE A 83 -3.95 18.75 -11.12
C ILE A 83 -4.45 20.18 -10.91
N HIS A 84 -5.59 20.56 -11.52
CA HIS A 84 -6.16 21.90 -11.35
C HIS A 84 -6.63 22.19 -9.92
N SER A 85 -7.08 21.17 -9.19
CA SER A 85 -7.50 21.30 -7.79
C SER A 85 -6.35 21.25 -6.78
N ALA A 86 -5.15 20.83 -7.20
CA ALA A 86 -4.01 20.65 -6.30
C ALA A 86 -3.36 21.99 -5.98
N GLU A 87 -3.08 22.23 -4.69
CA GLU A 87 -2.43 23.47 -4.24
C GLU A 87 -1.00 23.63 -4.80
N ARG A 88 -0.31 22.50 -5.05
CA ARG A 88 1.08 22.47 -5.51
C ARG A 88 1.34 21.28 -6.43
N THR A 89 2.19 21.49 -7.42
CA THR A 89 2.77 20.45 -8.29
C THR A 89 4.29 20.50 -8.22
N PRO A 90 5.01 19.37 -8.24
CA PRO A 90 4.51 18.00 -8.45
C PRO A 90 3.89 17.38 -7.19
N PHE A 91 2.97 16.44 -7.38
CA PHE A 91 2.41 15.59 -6.31
C PHE A 91 2.34 14.13 -6.77
N TYR A 92 2.22 13.21 -5.80
CA TYR A 92 1.91 11.81 -6.09
C TYR A 92 0.41 11.53 -5.93
N LEU A 93 -0.16 10.81 -6.91
CA LEU A 93 -1.54 10.36 -6.90
C LEU A 93 -1.59 8.84 -6.78
N TYR A 94 -2.28 8.33 -5.76
CA TYR A 94 -2.45 6.90 -5.52
C TYR A 94 -3.91 6.47 -5.62
N SER A 95 -4.14 5.31 -6.22
CA SER A 95 -5.44 4.63 -6.22
C SER A 95 -5.60 3.80 -4.94
N LYS A 96 -6.54 4.21 -4.07
CA LYS A 96 -6.91 3.44 -2.88
C LYS A 96 -7.51 2.08 -3.26
N ARG A 97 -8.34 2.04 -4.30
CA ARG A 97 -8.95 0.81 -4.83
C ARG A 97 -7.90 -0.18 -5.31
N GLN A 98 -6.85 0.27 -6.00
CA GLN A 98 -5.77 -0.61 -6.43
C GLN A 98 -4.98 -1.16 -5.25
N LEU A 99 -4.71 -0.34 -4.22
CA LEU A 99 -4.05 -0.82 -2.99
C LEU A 99 -4.87 -1.94 -2.33
N SER A 100 -6.19 -1.75 -2.22
CA SER A 100 -7.09 -2.78 -1.70
C SER A 100 -7.11 -4.05 -2.54
N ALA A 101 -7.29 -3.91 -3.86
CA ALA A 101 -7.35 -5.04 -4.79
C ALA A 101 -6.05 -5.85 -4.78
N ASN A 102 -4.90 -5.16 -4.71
CA ASN A 102 -3.61 -5.81 -4.59
C ASN A 102 -3.54 -6.62 -3.29
N PHE A 103 -3.86 -6.04 -2.14
CA PHE A 103 -3.85 -6.75 -0.86
C PHE A 103 -4.79 -7.96 -0.87
N GLU A 104 -6.00 -7.80 -1.39
CA GLU A 104 -7.00 -8.88 -1.50
C GLU A 104 -6.50 -10.03 -2.38
N ALA A 105 -5.82 -9.74 -3.50
CA ALA A 105 -5.24 -10.77 -4.35
C ALA A 105 -4.23 -11.66 -3.59
N TYR A 106 -3.40 -11.07 -2.72
CA TYR A 106 -2.50 -11.85 -1.88
C TYR A 106 -3.23 -12.64 -0.81
N THR A 107 -4.23 -12.04 -0.14
CA THR A 107 -5.06 -12.73 0.86
C THR A 107 -5.76 -13.94 0.26
N ASN A 108 -6.25 -13.82 -0.97
CA ASN A 108 -6.86 -14.92 -1.70
C ASN A 108 -5.83 -16.00 -2.08
N ALA A 109 -4.63 -15.61 -2.52
CA ALA A 109 -3.57 -16.54 -2.90
C ALA A 109 -3.04 -17.39 -1.74
N VAL A 110 -3.12 -16.89 -0.50
CA VAL A 110 -2.67 -17.61 0.71
C VAL A 110 -3.83 -18.23 1.50
N LYS A 111 -5.05 -18.21 0.96
CA LYS A 111 -6.23 -18.72 1.64
C LYS A 111 -6.07 -20.21 1.97
N GLY A 112 -6.35 -20.57 3.23
CA GLY A 112 -6.16 -21.94 3.73
C GLY A 112 -4.77 -22.22 4.30
N LEU A 113 -3.81 -21.31 4.12
CA LEU A 113 -2.54 -21.34 4.84
C LEU A 113 -2.69 -20.58 6.15
N ASP A 114 -1.97 -21.03 7.17
CA ASP A 114 -1.74 -20.24 8.37
C ASP A 114 -0.70 -19.17 8.03
N ALA A 115 -1.16 -18.06 7.45
CA ALA A 115 -0.33 -17.04 6.83
C ALA A 115 -0.73 -15.64 7.31
N VAL A 116 0.26 -14.77 7.52
CA VAL A 116 0.10 -13.33 7.72
C VAL A 116 0.78 -12.58 6.58
N ILE A 117 0.10 -11.58 6.02
CA ILE A 117 0.62 -10.74 4.94
C ILE A 117 1.17 -9.44 5.53
N CYS A 118 2.48 -9.22 5.41
CA CYS A 118 3.13 -8.00 5.92
C CYS A 118 3.56 -7.06 4.78
N TYR A 119 3.19 -5.78 4.89
CA TYR A 119 3.62 -4.73 3.96
C TYR A 119 5.01 -4.21 4.31
N ALA A 120 5.94 -4.21 3.35
CA ALA A 120 7.27 -3.64 3.52
C ALA A 120 7.23 -2.11 3.52
N ILE A 121 7.43 -1.48 4.69
CA ILE A 121 7.26 -0.02 4.89
C ILE A 121 8.20 0.80 3.99
N GLN A 122 9.42 0.32 3.75
CA GLN A 122 10.39 0.95 2.85
C GLN A 122 9.87 1.19 1.42
N ALA A 123 8.86 0.45 0.95
CA ALA A 123 8.31 0.61 -0.39
C ALA A 123 7.51 1.91 -0.54
N ASN A 124 6.73 2.27 0.48
CA ASN A 124 6.07 3.57 0.61
C ASN A 124 5.66 3.77 2.07
N ASN A 125 6.31 4.73 2.73
CA ASN A 125 6.09 5.02 4.14
C ASN A 125 5.02 6.11 4.38
N ASN A 126 4.15 6.39 3.40
CA ASN A 126 3.04 7.31 3.58
C ASN A 126 2.07 6.76 4.65
N LEU A 127 1.87 7.54 5.71
CA LEU A 127 1.07 7.13 6.88
C LEU A 127 -0.36 6.73 6.50
N LYS A 128 -0.99 7.41 5.53
CA LYS A 128 -2.37 7.12 5.13
C LYS A 128 -2.47 5.80 4.36
N ILE A 129 -1.47 5.47 3.53
CA ILE A 129 -1.38 4.16 2.86
C ILE A 129 -1.22 3.05 3.91
N LEU A 130 -0.31 3.26 4.88
CA LEU A 130 -0.07 2.33 5.97
C LEU A 130 -1.34 2.08 6.81
N GLN A 131 -2.05 3.14 7.21
CA GLN A 131 -3.30 3.04 7.96
C GLN A 131 -4.40 2.31 7.17
N HIS A 132 -4.46 2.52 5.86
CA HIS A 132 -5.39 1.84 4.96
C HIS A 132 -5.09 0.34 4.88
N LEU A 133 -3.83 -0.05 4.64
CA LEU A 133 -3.44 -1.46 4.59
C LEU A 133 -3.65 -2.17 5.93
N ARG A 134 -3.33 -1.51 7.05
CA ARG A 134 -3.64 -2.03 8.39
C ARG A 134 -5.14 -2.25 8.57
N ALA A 135 -5.98 -1.33 8.10
CA ALA A 135 -7.44 -1.48 8.20
C ALA A 135 -7.99 -2.68 7.39
N LEU A 136 -7.24 -3.15 6.37
CA LEU A 136 -7.55 -4.37 5.64
C LEU A 136 -7.05 -5.65 6.35
N GLY A 137 -6.33 -5.53 7.47
CA GLY A 137 -5.74 -6.65 8.20
C GLY A 137 -4.30 -6.99 7.78
N CYS A 138 -3.61 -6.09 7.08
CA CYS A 138 -2.20 -6.26 6.76
C CYS A 138 -1.32 -6.06 8.00
N GLY A 139 -0.26 -6.86 8.13
CA GLY A 139 0.85 -6.59 9.04
C GLY A 139 1.87 -5.61 8.44
N ALA A 140 2.92 -5.29 9.19
CA ALA A 140 3.98 -4.39 8.75
C ALA A 140 5.36 -5.04 8.89
N ALA A 141 6.15 -4.99 7.82
CA ALA A 141 7.56 -5.38 7.84
C ALA A 141 8.43 -4.11 7.85
N ALA A 142 9.10 -3.88 8.99
CA ALA A 142 10.01 -2.76 9.21
C ALA A 142 11.48 -3.24 9.21
N VAL A 143 12.37 -2.45 8.61
CA VAL A 143 13.82 -2.73 8.55
C VAL A 143 14.66 -1.70 9.32
N SER A 144 14.02 -0.70 9.92
CA SER A 144 14.69 0.29 10.76
C SER A 144 13.83 0.67 11.98
N GLY A 145 14.47 1.23 13.00
CA GLY A 145 13.76 1.73 14.18
C GLY A 145 12.78 2.87 13.86
N ASN A 146 13.05 3.67 12.83
CA ASN A 146 12.12 4.73 12.38
C ASN A 146 10.89 4.14 11.68
N GLU A 147 11.05 3.07 10.91
CA GLU A 147 9.92 2.35 10.32
C GLU A 147 9.09 1.65 11.39
N LEU A 148 9.71 1.10 12.44
CA LEU A 148 8.99 0.53 13.58
C LEU A 148 8.16 1.61 14.28
N LYS A 149 8.74 2.79 14.57
CA LYS A 149 8.00 3.93 15.14
C LYS A 149 6.83 4.35 14.25
N LEU A 150 7.04 4.37 12.93
CA LEU A 150 5.98 4.69 11.97
C LEU A 150 4.88 3.61 11.94
N ALA A 151 5.23 2.33 12.03
CA ALA A 151 4.27 1.23 12.15
C ALA A 151 3.41 1.37 13.42
N THR A 152 4.05 1.67 14.55
CA THR A 152 3.34 1.97 15.81
C THR A 152 2.44 3.19 15.65
N HIS A 153 2.90 4.26 15.00
CA HIS A 153 2.09 5.46 14.75
C HIS A 153 0.93 5.20 13.77
N ALA A 154 1.09 4.26 12.84
CA ALA A 154 0.03 3.76 11.98
C ALA A 154 -0.89 2.74 12.69
N ALA A 155 -0.62 2.41 13.96
CA ALA A 155 -1.35 1.48 14.81
C ALA A 155 -1.37 0.03 14.29
N PHE A 156 -0.26 -0.44 13.70
CA PHE A 156 -0.06 -1.88 13.48
C PHE A 156 0.16 -2.59 14.82
N ASP A 157 -0.27 -3.85 14.87
CA ASP A 157 -0.02 -4.72 16.01
C ASP A 157 1.48 -5.05 16.12
N THR A 158 1.99 -5.08 17.35
CA THR A 158 3.41 -5.29 17.66
C THR A 158 3.68 -6.59 18.41
N THR A 159 2.65 -7.40 18.68
CA THR A 159 2.77 -8.64 19.47
C THR A 159 3.13 -9.86 18.65
#